data_AF-A0AAV3ZVB8-F1
#
_entry.id   AF-A0AAV3ZVB8-F1
#
_cell.length_a   1.000
_cell.length_b   1.000
_cell.length_c   1.000
_cell.angle_alpha   90.00
_cell.angle_beta   90.00
_cell.angle_gamma   90.00
#
_symmetry.space_group_name_H-M   'P 1'
#
loop_
_entity.id
_entity.type
_entity.pdbx_description
1 polymer ?
#
loop_
_entity_poly.entity_id
_entity_poly.type
_entity_poly.pdbx_seq_one_letter_code
_entity_poly.pdbx_strand_id
1 'polypeptide(L)'
;MSDTKSPIHKHRFADNSHKKSIYETNMHLKNPCVKEHQMTMQCLDENGYDRAKCDKFFENYRNCKKFWSWIAAERKRKGITPYLPAPEDRDAVKNEYIHFMHET
;
A
#
# COMPACT_ATOMS: atom_id res chain seq x y z
N MET A 1 29.69 -51.94 -10.17
CA MET A 1 30.69 -50.85 -10.30
C MET A 1 29.96 -49.53 -10.23
N SER A 2 30.36 -48.72 -9.24
CA SER A 2 30.16 -47.28 -9.10
C SER A 2 28.75 -46.72 -8.98
N ASP A 3 28.38 -46.52 -7.71
CA ASP A 3 27.56 -45.44 -7.17
C ASP A 3 27.84 -44.07 -7.80
N THR A 4 26.78 -43.24 -7.89
CA THR A 4 26.83 -41.85 -7.41
C THR A 4 25.43 -41.39 -7.03
N LYS A 5 25.18 -41.33 -5.72
CA LYS A 5 24.10 -40.54 -5.09
C LYS A 5 24.22 -39.08 -5.53
N SER A 6 23.19 -38.54 -6.16
CA SER A 6 22.98 -37.09 -6.19
C SER A 6 22.00 -36.73 -5.06
N PRO A 7 22.33 -35.82 -4.13
CA PRO A 7 21.42 -35.48 -3.04
C PRO A 7 20.18 -34.81 -3.62
N ILE A 8 19.02 -35.43 -3.42
CA ILE A 8 17.72 -34.79 -3.63
C ILE A 8 17.75 -33.50 -2.81
N HIS A 9 17.86 -32.35 -3.50
CA HIS A 9 17.65 -31.05 -2.91
C HIS A 9 16.23 -31.07 -2.33
N LYS A 10 16.12 -31.23 -1.01
CA LYS A 10 14.87 -31.01 -0.30
C LYS A 10 14.51 -29.54 -0.52
N HIS A 11 13.70 -29.27 -1.54
CA HIS A 11 12.97 -28.02 -1.61
C HIS A 11 12.08 -28.00 -0.38
N ARG A 12 12.52 -27.28 0.66
CA ARG A 12 11.61 -26.83 1.72
C ARG A 12 10.56 -26.00 1.01
N PHE A 13 9.36 -26.55 0.84
CA PHE A 13 8.18 -25.77 0.54
C PHE A 13 7.97 -24.86 1.76
N ALA A 14 8.63 -23.70 1.77
CA ALA A 14 8.34 -22.67 2.75
C ALA A 14 6.94 -22.16 2.42
N ASP A 15 6.00 -22.43 3.30
CA ASP A 15 4.59 -22.11 3.19
C ASP A 15 4.42 -20.62 2.81
N ASN A 16 4.05 -20.39 1.55
CA ASN A 16 3.95 -19.07 0.94
C ASN A 16 2.81 -18.23 1.55
N SER A 17 1.93 -18.87 2.34
CA SER A 17 0.80 -18.27 3.03
C SER A 17 1.24 -17.31 4.14
N HIS A 18 2.21 -17.71 4.98
CA HIS A 18 2.72 -16.86 6.06
C HIS A 18 3.38 -15.58 5.53
N LYS A 19 4.10 -15.67 4.40
CA LYS A 19 4.71 -14.51 3.74
C LYS A 19 3.66 -13.56 3.14
N LYS A 20 2.57 -14.09 2.58
CA LYS A 20 1.45 -13.30 2.03
C LYS A 20 0.76 -12.46 3.12
N SER A 21 0.49 -13.07 4.27
CA SER A 21 -0.16 -12.38 5.41
C SER A 21 0.66 -11.20 5.94
N ILE A 22 1.99 -11.38 6.07
CA ILE A 22 2.90 -10.32 6.54
C ILE A 22 2.97 -9.17 5.54
N TYR A 23 3.01 -9.48 4.24
CA TYR A 23 3.01 -8.44 3.19
C TYR A 23 1.73 -7.61 3.24
N GLU A 24 0.57 -8.27 3.33
CA GLU A 24 -0.74 -7.63 3.37
C GLU A 24 -0.87 -6.72 4.61
N THR A 25 -0.44 -7.21 5.78
CA THR A 25 -0.41 -6.42 7.02
C THR A 25 0.50 -5.19 6.91
N ASN A 26 1.71 -5.36 6.36
CA ASN A 26 2.64 -4.25 6.13
C ASN A 26 2.08 -3.22 5.13
N MET A 27 1.31 -3.67 4.14
CA MET A 27 0.66 -2.82 3.15
C MET A 27 -0.32 -1.88 3.86
N HIS A 28 -1.19 -2.40 4.73
CA HIS A 28 -2.11 -1.58 5.52
C HIS A 28 -1.38 -0.60 6.45
N LEU A 29 -0.31 -1.02 7.11
CA LEU A 29 0.43 -0.17 8.03
C LEU A 29 1.20 0.96 7.33
N LYS A 30 1.83 0.70 6.18
CA LYS A 30 2.74 1.66 5.53
C LYS A 30 2.11 2.45 4.40
N ASN A 31 1.08 1.90 3.75
CA ASN A 31 0.41 2.56 2.64
C ASN A 31 -0.96 3.06 3.12
N PRO A 32 -1.15 4.38 3.29
CA PRO A 32 -2.46 4.91 3.63
C PRO A 32 -3.46 4.93 2.47
N CYS A 33 -3.01 4.53 1.27
CA CYS A 33 -3.79 4.50 0.03
C CYS A 33 -4.03 3.06 -0.46
N VAL A 34 -4.22 2.10 0.47
CA VAL A 34 -4.49 0.69 0.11
C VAL A 34 -5.73 0.58 -0.77
N LYS A 35 -6.80 1.31 -0.41
CA LYS A 35 -8.08 1.26 -1.11
C LYS A 35 -7.95 1.76 -2.54
N GLU A 36 -7.31 2.91 -2.76
CA GLU A 36 -7.10 3.48 -4.09
C GLU A 36 -6.13 2.65 -4.94
N HIS A 37 -5.14 2.01 -4.30
CA HIS A 37 -4.27 1.05 -4.96
C HIS A 37 -5.05 -0.17 -5.46
N GLN A 38 -5.92 -0.76 -4.61
CA GLN A 38 -6.78 -1.87 -4.99
C GLN A 38 -7.70 -1.52 -6.15
N MET A 39 -8.34 -0.33 -6.13
CA MET A 39 -9.16 0.12 -7.27
C MET A 39 -8.35 0.24 -8.56
N THR A 40 -7.10 0.71 -8.47
CA THR A 40 -6.22 0.81 -9.64
C THR A 40 -5.88 -0.58 -10.19
N MET A 41 -5.52 -1.53 -9.32
CA MET A 41 -5.23 -2.91 -9.73
C MET A 41 -6.45 -3.58 -10.33
N GLN A 42 -7.62 -3.44 -9.70
CA GLN A 42 -8.89 -3.97 -10.21
C GLN A 42 -9.19 -3.45 -11.62
N CYS A 43 -9.06 -2.13 -11.85
CA CYS A 43 -9.26 -1.57 -13.18
C CYS A 43 -8.29 -2.19 -14.21
N LEU A 44 -7.01 -2.35 -13.85
CA LEU A 44 -6.03 -2.95 -14.75
C LEU A 44 -6.39 -4.41 -15.08
N ASP A 45 -6.77 -5.20 -14.08
CA ASP A 45 -7.17 -6.59 -14.26
C ASP A 45 -8.39 -6.71 -15.20
N GLU A 46 -9.38 -5.82 -15.05
CA GLU A 46 -10.58 -5.78 -15.89
C GLU A 46 -10.31 -5.29 -17.32
N ASN A 47 -9.26 -4.50 -17.54
CA ASN A 47 -8.97 -3.84 -18.81
C ASN A 47 -7.75 -4.40 -19.55
N GLY A 48 -7.28 -5.60 -19.17
CA GLY A 48 -6.12 -6.22 -19.81
C GLY A 48 -4.84 -5.41 -19.63
N TYR A 49 -4.71 -4.73 -18.49
CA TYR A 49 -3.58 -3.87 -18.12
C TYR A 49 -3.41 -2.63 -19.01
N ASP A 50 -4.45 -2.25 -19.76
CA ASP A 50 -4.47 -0.99 -20.50
C ASP A 50 -4.60 0.20 -19.53
N ARG A 51 -3.47 0.88 -19.30
CA ARG A 51 -3.37 1.99 -18.34
C ARG A 51 -4.24 3.18 -18.73
N ALA A 52 -4.42 3.44 -20.03
CA ALA A 52 -5.18 4.60 -20.50
C ALA A 52 -6.66 4.51 -20.09
N LYS A 53 -7.20 3.29 -19.94
CA LYS A 53 -8.56 3.07 -19.45
C LYS A 53 -8.73 3.32 -17.95
N CYS A 54 -7.64 3.42 -17.20
CA CYS A 54 -7.62 3.49 -15.75
C CYS A 54 -7.13 4.83 -15.19
N ASP A 55 -7.02 5.88 -16.02
CA ASP A 55 -6.43 7.17 -15.63
C ASP A 55 -7.08 7.78 -14.38
N LYS A 56 -8.41 7.71 -14.25
CA LYS A 56 -9.13 8.23 -13.06
C LYS A 56 -8.74 7.49 -11.77
N PHE A 57 -8.49 6.19 -11.84
CA PHE A 57 -8.05 5.41 -10.67
C PHE A 57 -6.61 5.74 -10.29
N PHE A 58 -5.73 5.91 -11.28
CA PHE A 58 -4.37 6.39 -11.05
C PHE A 58 -4.35 7.80 -10.47
N GLU A 59 -5.20 8.69 -10.96
CA GLU A 59 -5.36 10.04 -10.42
C GLU A 59 -5.82 10.01 -8.96
N ASN A 60 -6.85 9.21 -8.64
CA ASN A 60 -7.31 9.03 -7.27
C ASN A 60 -6.18 8.51 -6.35
N TYR A 61 -5.42 7.51 -6.79
CA TYR A 61 -4.26 7.00 -6.04
C TYR A 61 -3.17 8.06 -5.84
N ARG A 62 -2.88 8.89 -6.86
CA ARG A 62 -1.92 10.00 -6.75
C ARG A 62 -2.41 11.06 -5.76
N ASN A 63 -3.69 11.42 -5.81
CA ASN A 63 -4.30 12.41 -4.92
C ASN A 63 -4.26 11.93 -3.47
N CYS A 64 -4.56 10.66 -3.22
CA CYS A 64 -4.40 10.06 -1.89
C CYS A 64 -2.94 10.18 -1.38
N LYS A 65 -1.94 9.85 -2.22
CA LYS A 65 -0.53 9.97 -1.81
C LYS A 65 -0.14 11.41 -1.52
N LYS A 66 -0.61 12.37 -2.32
CA LYS A 66 -0.37 13.80 -2.10
C LYS A 66 -0.96 14.25 -0.76
N PHE A 67 -2.21 13.89 -0.49
CA PHE A 67 -2.91 14.18 0.75
C PHE A 67 -2.14 13.67 1.98
N TRP A 68 -1.78 12.40 2.00
CA TRP A 68 -1.06 11.82 3.13
C TRP A 68 0.38 12.32 3.28
N SER A 69 1.03 12.69 2.17
CA SER A 69 2.35 13.35 2.22
C SER A 69 2.25 14.73 2.87
N TRP A 70 1.20 15.49 2.54
CA TRP A 70 0.94 16.80 3.13
C TRP A 70 0.62 16.67 4.64
N ILE A 71 -0.26 15.74 5.03
CA ILE A 71 -0.55 15.47 6.46
C ILE A 71 0.72 15.08 7.23
N ALA A 72 1.55 14.19 6.67
CA ALA A 72 2.79 13.78 7.33
C ALA A 72 3.74 14.96 7.54
N ALA A 73 3.85 15.86 6.54
CA ALA A 73 4.64 17.08 6.66
C ALA A 73 4.07 18.03 7.72
N GLU A 74 2.75 18.19 7.77
CA GLU A 74 2.07 19.08 8.71
C GLU A 74 2.14 18.54 10.16
N ARG A 75 1.94 17.24 10.36
CA ARG A 75 2.15 16.56 11.65
C ARG A 75 3.60 16.69 12.10
N LYS A 76 4.57 16.55 11.18
CA LYS A 76 5.99 16.78 11.47
C LYS A 76 6.27 18.23 11.91
N ARG A 77 5.69 19.22 11.22
CA ARG A 77 5.81 20.65 11.58
C ARG A 77 5.24 20.93 12.98
N LYS A 78 4.16 20.25 13.35
CA LYS A 78 3.54 20.32 14.69
C LYS A 78 4.22 19.44 15.75
N GLY A 79 5.25 18.66 15.40
CA GLY A 79 5.92 17.74 16.33
C GLY A 79 5.07 16.53 16.75
N ILE A 80 4.05 16.15 15.98
CA ILE A 80 3.14 15.04 16.28
C ILE A 80 3.69 13.74 15.70
N THR A 81 4.06 12.78 16.55
CA THR A 81 4.55 11.45 16.16
C THR A 81 3.56 10.35 16.56
N PRO A 82 3.36 9.30 15.73
CA PRO A 82 3.98 9.06 14.44
C PRO A 82 3.45 9.98 13.34
N TYR A 83 4.30 10.33 12.36
CA TYR A 83 3.92 11.25 11.26
C TYR A 83 2.84 10.64 10.35
N LEU A 84 2.91 9.34 10.10
CA LEU A 84 1.82 8.58 9.49
C LEU A 84 0.97 7.98 10.63
N PRO A 85 -0.32 8.33 10.74
CA PRO A 85 -1.19 7.74 11.75
C PRO A 85 -1.44 6.24 11.49
N ALA A 86 -1.75 5.52 12.58
CA ALA A 86 -2.12 4.11 12.54
C ALA A 86 -3.42 3.94 11.71
N PRO A 87 -3.63 2.78 11.05
CA PRO A 87 -4.78 2.55 10.19
C PRO A 87 -6.14 2.94 10.80
N GLU A 88 -6.33 2.63 12.08
CA GLU A 88 -7.52 2.92 12.88
C GLU A 88 -7.79 4.42 13.08
N ASP A 89 -6.75 5.25 13.10
CA ASP A 89 -6.87 6.70 13.31
C ASP A 89 -7.00 7.49 12.01
N ARG A 90 -6.80 6.85 10.85
CA ARG A 90 -6.67 7.54 9.56
C ARG A 90 -7.92 8.30 9.16
N ASP A 91 -9.10 7.76 9.45
CA ASP A 91 -10.36 8.41 9.09
C ASP A 91 -10.59 9.67 9.94
N ALA A 92 -10.27 9.61 11.24
CA ALA A 92 -10.35 10.76 12.13
C ALA A 92 -9.38 11.87 11.68
N VAL A 93 -8.10 11.51 11.44
CA VAL A 93 -7.10 12.47 10.94
C VAL A 93 -7.50 13.00 9.57
N LYS A 94 -8.03 12.17 8.68
CA LYS A 94 -8.50 12.63 7.36
C LYS A 94 -9.57 13.71 7.51
N ASN A 95 -10.57 13.48 8.36
CA ASN A 95 -11.66 14.43 8.58
C ASN A 95 -11.19 15.74 9.25
N GLU A 96 -10.21 15.67 10.14
CA GLU A 96 -9.59 16.85 10.74
C GLU A 96 -8.89 17.71 9.66
N TYR A 97 -8.16 17.07 8.75
CA TYR A 97 -7.24 17.76 7.84
C TYR A 97 -7.85 18.12 6.48
N ILE A 98 -8.94 17.47 6.06
CA ILE A 98 -9.49 17.62 4.70
C ILE A 98 -9.95 19.04 4.37
N HIS A 99 -10.42 19.80 5.36
CA HIS A 99 -10.88 21.17 5.17
C HIS A 99 -9.73 22.14 4.88
N PHE A 100 -8.54 21.90 5.42
CA PHE A 100 -7.37 22.75 5.21
C PHE A 100 -6.71 22.58 3.84
N MET A 101 -7.09 21.54 3.08
CA MET A 101 -6.52 21.26 1.77
C MET A 101 -7.16 22.05 0.61
N HIS A 102 -8.25 22.78 0.86
CA HIS A 102 -8.92 23.61 -0.16
C HIS A 102 -8.42 25.07 -0.18
N GLU A 103 -7.51 25.46 0.70
CA GLU A 103 -7.11 26.86 0.94
C GLU A 103 -5.69 27.20 0.44
N THR A 104 -5.04 26.31 -0.33
CA THR A 104 -3.70 26.53 -0.93
C THR A 104 -3.73 26.36 -2.44
#